data_AF-A0A317IH37-F1
#
_entry.id   AF-A0A317IH37-F1
#
_cell.length_a   1.000
_cell.length_b   1.000
_cell.length_c   1.000
_cell.angle_alpha   90.00
_cell.angle_beta   90.00
_cell.angle_gamma   90.00
#
_symmetry.space_group_name_H-M   'P 1'
#
loop_
_entity.id
_entity.type
_entity.pdbx_description
1 polymer ?
#
loop_
_entity_poly.entity_id
_entity_poly.type
_entity_poly.pdbx_seq_one_letter_code
_entity_poly.pdbx_strand_id
1 'polypeptide(L)'
;MRGRLWLVLLCLAAGCSRREPVRPGQQLGGLYLIRQNGRAGYVDGSGHVKIAPQFDDASAFSEGFAVVEIGGRAGYIDKSGKITINPQFESGVPFSEGLAAVRVGEQWGFIDKSGKMVIRPEYQSPAPVPLQFSEGLAAVSHGPGTRAGFIDKTGKMVIPPQFEYALPFSDGLSLVGMGGRYGYIDRQGKMVINPQFDEASSFFEDRAAARLAGKWGYIDRNGKFVINPQFDRARVFSDGLALVGVGGRVGFVDKSGKMIVSPQFDLASDFSSGRAPVRMGGRWGYIDKTGQMVINPQFDDARPFSIDLAPVELGSSWGYVNRAGKFIWNPTA
;
A
#
# COMPACT_ATOMS: atom_id res chain seq x y z
N MET A 1 35.34 -18.70 -9.95
CA MET A 1 35.60 -17.99 -8.68
C MET A 1 35.01 -16.60 -8.76
N ARG A 2 34.49 -16.10 -7.63
CA ARG A 2 33.67 -14.87 -7.42
C ARG A 2 32.19 -15.01 -7.80
N GLY A 3 31.45 -15.64 -6.88
CA GLY A 3 30.00 -15.59 -6.80
C GLY A 3 29.52 -14.22 -6.30
N ARG A 4 28.48 -13.69 -6.95
CA ARG A 4 27.67 -12.57 -6.45
C ARG A 4 26.50 -13.16 -5.67
N LEU A 5 26.60 -13.13 -4.34
CA LEU A 5 25.46 -13.34 -3.45
C LEU A 5 24.53 -12.13 -3.61
N TRP A 6 23.42 -12.31 -4.34
CA TRP A 6 22.25 -11.47 -4.16
C TRP A 6 21.52 -12.00 -2.93
N LEU A 7 21.45 -11.21 -1.85
CA LEU A 7 20.54 -11.49 -0.75
C LEU A 7 19.11 -11.29 -1.26
N VAL A 8 18.55 -12.39 -1.74
CA VAL A 8 17.11 -12.59 -1.91
C VAL A 8 16.50 -12.51 -0.51
N LEU A 9 15.74 -11.45 -0.23
CA LEU A 9 14.75 -11.47 0.84
C LEU A 9 13.67 -12.49 0.42
N LEU A 10 13.83 -13.74 0.88
CA LEU A 10 12.82 -14.79 0.76
C LEU A 10 11.58 -14.40 1.57
N CYS A 11 10.62 -13.72 0.93
CA CYS A 11 9.22 -13.85 1.30
C CYS A 11 8.62 -15.03 0.52
N LEU A 12 8.73 -16.24 1.09
CA LEU A 12 8.16 -17.43 0.48
C LEU A 12 6.61 -17.41 0.51
N ALA A 13 6.06 -17.48 -0.70
CA ALA A 13 4.79 -18.07 -1.11
C ALA A 13 3.48 -17.46 -0.57
N ALA A 14 2.91 -16.52 -1.32
CA ALA A 14 1.65 -16.69 -2.06
C ALA A 14 1.41 -15.43 -2.91
N GLY A 15 1.19 -15.63 -4.22
CA GLY A 15 1.07 -14.59 -5.24
C GLY A 15 0.23 -13.39 -4.83
N CYS A 16 0.91 -12.26 -4.72
CA CYS A 16 0.45 -10.93 -5.06
C CYS A 16 1.71 -10.07 -4.92
N SER A 17 2.02 -9.26 -5.93
CA SER A 17 2.96 -8.15 -5.78
C SER A 17 2.45 -7.24 -4.67
N ARG A 18 2.94 -7.42 -3.44
CA ARG A 18 2.40 -6.75 -2.25
C ARG A 18 3.28 -5.56 -1.92
N ARG A 19 2.94 -4.43 -2.54
CA ARG A 19 3.26 -3.08 -2.04
C ARG A 19 2.77 -2.98 -0.59
N GLU A 20 3.50 -2.26 0.28
CA GLU A 20 2.91 -1.79 1.54
C GLU A 20 1.53 -1.19 1.24
N PRO A 21 0.51 -1.43 2.09
CA PRO A 21 -0.81 -0.89 1.85
C PRO A 21 -0.67 0.62 1.69
N VAL A 22 -1.04 1.12 0.50
CA VAL A 22 -1.42 2.53 0.35
C VAL A 22 -2.43 2.80 1.46
N ARG A 23 -2.23 3.89 2.21
CA ARG A 23 -3.08 4.31 3.32
C ARG A 23 -4.54 3.87 3.08
N PRO A 24 -5.17 3.09 3.97
CA PRO A 24 -6.60 2.83 3.92
C PRO A 24 -7.31 4.17 4.04
N GLY A 25 -7.62 4.79 2.90
CA GLY A 25 -8.15 6.14 2.89
C GLY A 25 -7.88 6.96 1.65
N GLN A 26 -7.78 6.39 0.43
CA GLN A 26 -7.90 7.19 -0.79
C GLN A 26 -8.62 6.41 -1.92
N GLN A 27 -9.81 5.91 -1.64
CA GLN A 27 -10.84 5.76 -2.69
C GLN A 27 -11.96 6.78 -2.42
N LEU A 28 -11.60 8.05 -2.30
CA LEU A 28 -12.56 9.15 -2.18
C LEU A 28 -13.09 9.50 -3.58
N GLY A 29 -13.98 8.64 -4.10
CA GLY A 29 -14.59 8.92 -5.39
C GLY A 29 -15.76 8.07 -5.83
N GLY A 30 -16.10 6.98 -5.13
CA GLY A 30 -17.20 6.09 -5.55
C GLY A 30 -17.00 5.47 -6.94
N LEU A 31 -15.80 5.63 -7.54
CA LEU A 31 -15.40 5.07 -8.81
C LEU A 31 -14.45 3.89 -8.58
N TYR A 32 -14.81 2.75 -9.14
CA TYR A 32 -14.10 1.49 -8.99
C TYR A 32 -13.50 1.09 -10.33
N LEU A 33 -12.20 0.79 -10.31
CA LEU A 33 -11.44 0.41 -11.50
C LEU A 33 -11.93 -0.95 -12.02
N ILE A 34 -12.40 -0.99 -13.26
CA ILE A 34 -12.76 -2.24 -13.94
C ILE A 34 -11.80 -2.49 -15.10
N ARG A 35 -11.69 -3.76 -15.49
CA ARG A 35 -11.07 -4.15 -16.75
C ARG A 35 -12.04 -4.95 -17.58
N GLN A 36 -12.08 -4.63 -18.87
CA GLN A 36 -12.90 -5.35 -19.84
C GLN A 36 -12.14 -5.41 -21.16
N ASN A 37 -11.99 -6.60 -21.74
CA ASN A 37 -11.24 -6.81 -22.99
C ASN A 37 -9.82 -6.20 -22.95
N GLY A 38 -9.12 -6.34 -21.82
CA GLY A 38 -7.77 -5.80 -21.62
C GLY A 38 -7.68 -4.28 -21.43
N ARG A 39 -8.81 -3.54 -21.43
CA ARG A 39 -8.84 -2.09 -21.23
C ARG A 39 -9.35 -1.71 -19.84
N ALA A 40 -8.76 -0.67 -19.26
CA ALA A 40 -9.17 -0.12 -17.97
C ALA A 40 -10.26 0.97 -18.14
N GLY A 41 -11.23 0.95 -17.23
CA GLY A 41 -12.33 1.91 -17.11
C GLY A 41 -12.84 2.00 -15.67
N TYR A 42 -13.96 2.68 -15.45
CA TYR A 42 -14.49 2.89 -14.10
C TYR A 42 -16.01 2.76 -14.03
N VAL A 43 -16.49 2.13 -12.96
CA VAL A 43 -17.91 2.04 -12.60
C VAL A 43 -18.19 2.75 -11.28
N ASP A 44 -19.43 3.17 -11.07
CA ASP A 44 -19.86 3.64 -9.75
C ASP A 44 -20.17 2.49 -8.77
N GLY A 45 -20.54 2.82 -7.54
CA GLY A 45 -20.91 1.83 -6.50
C GLY A 45 -22.13 0.97 -6.82
N SER A 46 -22.90 1.31 -7.87
CA SER A 46 -24.03 0.53 -8.37
C SER A 46 -23.68 -0.29 -9.62
N GLY A 47 -22.43 -0.23 -10.09
CA GLY A 47 -21.96 -0.97 -11.25
C GLY A 47 -22.20 -0.27 -12.59
N HIS A 48 -22.75 0.95 -12.59
CA HIS A 48 -22.91 1.71 -13.84
C HIS A 48 -21.57 2.25 -14.30
N VAL A 49 -21.22 1.98 -15.56
CA VAL A 49 -20.01 2.52 -16.20
C VAL A 49 -20.08 4.04 -16.25
N LYS A 50 -19.10 4.70 -15.64
CA LYS A 50 -18.93 6.17 -15.67
C LYS A 50 -17.84 6.59 -16.65
N ILE A 51 -16.81 5.76 -16.77
CA ILE A 51 -15.74 5.96 -17.72
C ILE A 51 -15.57 4.63 -18.45
N ALA A 52 -15.91 4.61 -19.74
CA ALA A 52 -15.83 3.41 -20.54
C ALA A 52 -14.40 2.84 -20.55
N PRO A 53 -14.24 1.50 -20.51
CA PRO A 53 -12.94 0.86 -20.70
C PRO A 53 -12.27 1.31 -22.00
N GLN A 54 -11.17 2.05 -21.88
CA GLN A 54 -10.47 2.63 -23.03
C GLN A 54 -8.96 2.78 -22.82
N PHE A 55 -8.50 2.80 -21.57
CA PHE A 55 -7.08 2.96 -21.25
C PHE A 55 -6.36 1.61 -21.25
N ASP A 56 -5.06 1.60 -21.54
CA ASP A 56 -4.25 0.38 -21.45
C ASP A 56 -4.13 -0.08 -19.98
N ASP A 57 -3.93 0.88 -19.08
CA ASP A 57 -3.95 0.71 -17.63
C ASP A 57 -4.50 1.96 -16.93
N ALA A 58 -4.94 1.83 -15.69
CA ALA A 58 -5.32 2.96 -14.86
C ALA A 58 -5.20 2.68 -13.35
N SER A 59 -4.98 3.72 -12.56
CA SER A 59 -4.92 3.64 -11.09
C SER A 59 -6.28 3.90 -10.44
N ALA A 60 -6.39 3.66 -9.13
CA ALA A 60 -7.47 4.27 -8.35
C ALA A 60 -7.35 5.80 -8.35
N PHE A 61 -8.48 6.49 -8.13
CA PHE A 61 -8.50 7.94 -7.99
C PHE A 61 -7.91 8.39 -6.66
N SER A 62 -6.96 9.32 -6.72
CA SER A 62 -6.45 10.07 -5.57
C SER A 62 -6.53 11.57 -5.84
N GLU A 63 -6.97 12.34 -4.84
CA GLU A 63 -7.12 13.80 -4.93
C GLU A 63 -7.90 14.33 -6.15
N GLY A 64 -8.81 13.52 -6.70
CA GLY A 64 -9.61 13.87 -7.88
C GLY A 64 -9.02 13.39 -9.22
N PHE A 65 -7.85 12.77 -9.23
CA PHE A 65 -7.16 12.33 -10.43
C PHE A 65 -6.86 10.83 -10.40
N ALA A 66 -6.81 10.20 -11.56
CA ALA A 66 -6.25 8.86 -11.72
C ALA A 66 -5.13 8.89 -12.75
N VAL A 67 -4.09 8.09 -12.53
CA VAL A 67 -3.09 7.80 -13.55
C VAL A 67 -3.75 6.92 -14.60
N VAL A 68 -3.55 7.21 -15.87
CA VAL A 68 -3.95 6.35 -16.99
C VAL A 68 -2.77 6.11 -17.90
N GLU A 69 -2.74 4.95 -18.54
CA GLU A 69 -1.77 4.61 -19.57
C GLU A 69 -2.46 4.57 -20.93
N ILE A 70 -1.87 5.27 -21.90
CA ILE A 70 -2.32 5.31 -23.29
C ILE A 70 -1.08 5.23 -24.17
N GLY A 71 -0.98 4.17 -24.98
CA GLY A 71 0.14 3.96 -25.89
C GLY A 71 1.48 3.77 -25.15
N GLY A 72 1.46 3.14 -23.98
CA GLY A 72 2.68 2.92 -23.18
C GLY A 72 3.17 4.15 -22.39
N ARG A 73 2.40 5.24 -22.37
CA ARG A 73 2.75 6.48 -21.67
C ARG A 73 1.71 6.80 -20.60
N ALA A 74 2.19 7.25 -19.46
CA ALA A 74 1.36 7.69 -18.35
C ALA A 74 0.90 9.14 -18.51
N GLY A 75 -0.39 9.37 -18.27
CA GLY A 75 -1.05 10.67 -18.16
C GLY A 75 -2.04 10.65 -16.99
N TYR A 76 -2.88 11.67 -16.88
CA TYR A 76 -3.85 11.78 -15.78
C TYR A 76 -5.23 12.20 -16.28
N ILE A 77 -6.26 11.60 -15.70
CA ILE A 77 -7.67 11.94 -15.93
C ILE A 77 -8.31 12.51 -14.66
N ASP A 78 -9.34 13.33 -14.83
CA ASP A 78 -10.26 13.68 -13.74
C ASP A 78 -11.40 12.66 -13.57
N LYS A 79 -12.27 12.87 -12.59
CA LYS A 79 -13.41 11.98 -12.28
C LYS A 79 -14.46 11.88 -13.40
N SER A 80 -14.45 12.79 -14.39
CA SER A 80 -15.30 12.68 -15.57
C SER A 80 -14.70 11.79 -16.66
N GLY A 81 -13.43 11.39 -16.53
CA GLY A 81 -12.67 10.66 -17.53
C GLY A 81 -11.92 11.57 -18.51
N LYS A 82 -12.00 12.90 -18.34
CA LYS A 82 -11.27 13.85 -19.20
C LYS A 82 -9.78 13.79 -18.89
N ILE A 83 -8.96 13.67 -19.92
CA ILE A 83 -7.51 13.81 -19.82
C ILE A 83 -7.18 15.25 -19.39
N THR A 84 -6.55 15.39 -18.23
CA THR A 84 -6.11 16.67 -17.66
C THR A 84 -4.62 16.89 -17.87
N ILE A 85 -3.84 15.80 -17.89
CA ILE A 85 -2.42 15.81 -18.22
C ILE A 85 -2.21 14.76 -19.29
N ASN A 86 -1.77 15.21 -20.47
CA ASN A 86 -1.58 14.32 -21.62
C ASN A 86 -0.56 13.21 -21.31
N PRO A 87 -0.79 11.99 -21.80
CA PRO A 87 0.16 10.89 -21.70
C PRO A 87 1.51 11.29 -22.29
N GLN A 88 2.55 11.31 -21.44
CA GLN A 88 3.90 11.70 -21.86
C GLN A 88 5.01 11.07 -21.01
N PHE A 89 4.69 10.59 -19.80
CA PHE A 89 5.67 10.06 -18.86
C PHE A 89 5.86 8.55 -19.03
N GLU A 90 7.04 8.02 -18.70
CA GLU A 90 7.29 6.57 -18.67
C GLU A 90 6.56 5.87 -17.51
N SER A 91 6.15 6.62 -16.48
CA SER A 91 5.30 6.15 -15.38
C SER A 91 4.78 7.34 -14.56
N GLY A 92 3.70 7.11 -13.82
CA GLY A 92 3.12 8.08 -12.89
C GLY A 92 2.61 7.40 -11.62
N VAL A 93 2.64 8.14 -10.52
CA VAL A 93 2.08 7.75 -9.22
C VAL A 93 0.86 8.64 -8.94
N PRO A 94 -0.21 8.14 -8.29
CA PRO A 94 -1.33 8.98 -7.90
C PRO A 94 -0.90 10.22 -7.11
N PHE A 95 -1.65 11.32 -7.28
CA PHE A 95 -1.39 12.55 -6.54
C PHE A 95 -1.45 12.30 -5.03
N SER A 96 -0.49 12.87 -4.31
CA SER A 96 -0.46 12.91 -2.85
C SER A 96 0.05 14.28 -2.39
N GLU A 97 -0.76 14.91 -1.55
CA GLU A 97 -0.57 16.24 -1.01
C GLU A 97 -0.33 17.34 -2.06
N GLY A 98 -1.02 17.25 -3.19
CA GLY A 98 -0.96 18.23 -4.28
C GLY A 98 0.07 17.95 -5.37
N LEU A 99 0.96 16.97 -5.20
CA LEU A 99 2.00 16.61 -6.17
C LEU A 99 1.92 15.13 -6.57
N ALA A 100 2.34 14.81 -7.78
CA ALA A 100 2.46 13.44 -8.26
C ALA A 100 3.88 13.17 -8.74
N ALA A 101 4.45 12.03 -8.35
CA ALA A 101 5.73 11.60 -8.90
C ALA A 101 5.52 11.07 -10.32
N VAL A 102 6.36 11.52 -11.24
CA VAL A 102 6.39 11.06 -12.63
C VAL A 102 7.80 10.68 -13.01
N ARG A 103 7.92 9.62 -13.80
CA ARG A 103 9.20 9.15 -14.30
C ARG A 103 9.47 9.75 -15.68
N VAL A 104 10.67 10.30 -15.83
CA VAL A 104 11.24 10.78 -17.10
C VAL A 104 12.60 10.12 -17.27
N GLY A 105 12.73 9.26 -18.27
CA GLY A 105 13.89 8.35 -18.36
C GLY A 105 13.97 7.43 -17.14
N GLU A 106 15.13 7.41 -16.47
CA GLU A 106 15.37 6.54 -15.29
C GLU A 106 15.15 7.25 -13.94
N GLN A 107 14.71 8.50 -13.97
CA GLN A 107 14.60 9.35 -12.78
C GLN A 107 13.17 9.85 -12.58
N TRP A 108 12.84 10.05 -11.31
CA TRP A 108 11.57 10.57 -10.86
C TRP A 108 11.70 12.06 -10.54
N GLY A 109 10.73 12.82 -11.03
CA GLY A 109 10.45 14.19 -10.63
C GLY A 109 9.02 14.30 -10.10
N PHE A 110 8.58 15.52 -9.81
CA PHE A 110 7.22 15.77 -9.32
C PHE A 110 6.53 16.87 -10.11
N ILE A 111 5.28 16.61 -10.46
CA ILE A 111 4.40 17.56 -11.14
C ILE A 111 3.29 18.04 -10.22
N ASP A 112 2.79 19.24 -10.47
CA ASP A 112 1.55 19.74 -9.87
C ASP A 112 0.29 19.22 -10.62
N LYS A 113 -0.89 19.62 -10.14
CA LYS A 113 -2.18 19.23 -10.72
C LYS A 113 -2.46 19.78 -12.12
N SER A 114 -1.65 20.72 -12.61
CA SER A 114 -1.68 21.20 -13.99
C SER A 114 -0.75 20.39 -14.91
N GLY A 115 0.07 19.51 -14.35
CA GLY A 115 1.10 18.76 -15.08
C GLY A 115 2.43 19.49 -15.20
N LYS A 116 2.58 20.66 -14.57
CA LYS A 116 3.84 21.41 -14.60
C LYS A 116 4.85 20.77 -13.64
N MET A 117 6.09 20.64 -14.10
CA MET A 117 7.19 20.14 -13.28
C MET A 117 7.50 21.12 -12.14
N VAL A 118 7.36 20.66 -10.90
CA VAL A 118 7.73 21.38 -9.68
C VAL A 118 9.13 20.98 -9.23
N ILE A 119 9.44 19.68 -9.28
CA ILE A 119 10.75 19.12 -8.91
C ILE A 119 11.24 18.34 -10.11
N ARG A 120 12.41 18.71 -10.64
CA ARG A 120 12.94 18.08 -11.86
C ARG A 120 13.27 16.59 -11.61
N PRO A 121 13.22 15.75 -12.65
CA PRO A 121 13.66 14.37 -12.54
C PRO A 121 15.14 14.30 -12.15
N GLU A 122 15.41 13.81 -10.95
CA GLU A 122 16.77 13.55 -10.45
C GLU A 122 16.82 12.45 -9.36
N TYR A 123 15.66 11.97 -8.91
CA TYR A 123 15.55 11.07 -7.78
C TYR A 123 15.11 9.66 -8.16
N GLN A 124 15.33 8.72 -7.26
CA GLN A 124 14.71 7.40 -7.25
C GLN A 124 14.08 7.11 -5.89
N SER A 125 13.14 6.16 -5.87
CA SER A 125 12.58 5.68 -4.60
C SER A 125 13.64 4.91 -3.81
N PRO A 126 13.89 5.27 -2.53
CA PRO A 126 14.87 4.59 -1.68
C PRO A 126 14.41 3.20 -1.20
N ALA A 127 13.17 2.84 -1.51
CA ALA A 127 12.48 1.66 -1.04
C ALA A 127 11.52 1.14 -2.13
N PRO A 128 11.08 -0.12 -2.09
CA PRO A 128 10.08 -0.68 -3.03
C PRO A 128 8.66 -0.15 -2.76
N VAL A 129 8.53 1.15 -2.52
CA VAL A 129 7.27 1.88 -2.33
C VAL A 129 7.17 3.01 -3.35
N PRO A 130 5.96 3.44 -3.74
CA PRO A 130 5.78 4.58 -4.62
C PRO A 130 6.44 5.83 -4.05
N LEU A 131 7.11 6.60 -4.90
CA LEU A 131 7.62 7.89 -4.52
C LEU A 131 6.44 8.87 -4.39
N GLN A 132 6.21 9.39 -3.19
CA GLN A 132 5.09 10.27 -2.90
C GLN A 132 5.38 11.18 -1.72
N PHE A 133 4.70 12.33 -1.67
CA PHE A 133 4.69 13.18 -0.48
C PHE A 133 3.78 12.61 0.58
N SER A 134 4.23 12.69 1.83
CA SER A 134 3.51 12.24 3.00
C SER A 134 3.95 13.08 4.20
N GLU A 135 3.00 13.74 4.85
CA GLU A 135 3.21 14.68 5.95
C GLU A 135 4.18 15.83 5.63
N GLY A 136 4.15 16.29 4.38
CA GLY A 136 4.97 17.39 3.87
C GLY A 136 6.33 17.00 3.30
N LEU A 137 6.75 15.73 3.42
CA LEU A 137 8.07 15.26 2.97
C LEU A 137 7.97 14.04 2.05
N ALA A 138 8.95 13.87 1.16
CA ALA A 138 9.11 12.67 0.34
C ALA A 138 10.50 12.06 0.57
N ALA A 139 10.54 10.75 0.82
CA ALA A 139 11.80 10.00 0.93
C ALA A 139 12.39 9.79 -0.47
N VAL A 140 13.63 10.22 -0.70
CA VAL A 140 14.30 10.17 -2.00
C VAL A 140 15.72 9.63 -1.89
N SER A 141 16.23 9.09 -2.99
CA SER A 141 17.64 8.74 -3.20
C SER A 141 18.09 9.24 -4.57
N HIS A 142 19.39 9.25 -4.85
CA HIS A 142 19.93 9.65 -6.17
C HIS A 142 20.19 8.46 -7.11
N GLY A 143 19.83 7.25 -6.69
CA GLY A 143 20.07 6.04 -7.47
C GLY A 143 20.35 4.81 -6.61
N PRO A 144 20.52 3.64 -7.23
CA PRO A 144 20.77 2.40 -6.52
C PRO A 144 22.04 2.47 -5.67
N GLY A 145 21.95 2.03 -4.42
CA GLY A 145 23.09 2.03 -3.48
C GLY A 145 23.41 3.40 -2.87
N THR A 146 22.69 4.46 -3.23
CA THR A 146 22.83 5.78 -2.58
C THR A 146 22.02 5.84 -1.30
N ARG A 147 22.44 6.71 -0.36
CA ARG A 147 21.71 6.92 0.89
C ARG A 147 20.41 7.68 0.62
N ALA A 148 19.39 7.39 1.42
CA ALA A 148 18.11 8.06 1.42
C ALA A 148 18.15 9.33 2.27
N GLY A 149 17.49 10.38 1.77
CA GLY A 149 17.19 11.63 2.46
C GLY A 149 15.73 12.02 2.22
N PHE A 150 15.35 13.23 2.62
CA PHE A 150 13.98 13.71 2.48
C PHE A 150 13.95 15.14 1.94
N ILE A 151 13.08 15.35 0.96
CA ILE A 151 12.81 16.65 0.35
C ILE A 151 11.43 17.16 0.76
N ASP A 152 11.27 18.49 0.80
CA ASP A 152 9.97 19.13 0.88
C ASP A 152 9.31 19.27 -0.51
N LYS A 153 8.09 19.82 -0.54
CA LYS A 153 7.31 20.01 -1.77
C LYS A 153 7.92 20.98 -2.78
N THR A 154 8.95 21.73 -2.40
CA THR A 154 9.71 22.60 -3.31
C THR A 154 10.91 21.88 -3.92
N GLY A 155 11.21 20.66 -3.45
CA GLY A 155 12.41 19.91 -3.81
C GLY A 155 13.62 20.24 -2.95
N LYS A 156 13.48 21.09 -1.93
CA LYS A 156 14.59 21.41 -1.02
C LYS A 156 14.84 20.22 -0.10
N MET A 157 16.11 19.84 0.02
CA MET A 157 16.54 18.83 0.99
C MET A 157 16.31 19.33 2.41
N VAL A 158 15.47 18.62 3.17
CA VAL A 158 15.18 18.89 4.59
C VAL A 158 16.03 17.97 5.47
N ILE A 159 16.14 16.71 5.09
CA ILE A 159 16.94 15.71 5.81
C ILE A 159 17.98 15.16 4.84
N PRO A 160 19.28 15.47 5.02
CA PRO A 160 20.33 15.05 4.11
C PRO A 160 20.42 13.52 3.97
N PRO A 161 20.86 13.01 2.80
CA PRO A 161 21.05 11.59 2.56
C PRO A 161 21.98 10.93 3.59
N GLN A 162 21.44 10.02 4.40
CA GLN A 162 22.23 9.30 5.42
C GLN A 162 21.71 7.89 5.73
N PHE A 163 20.48 7.55 5.33
CA PHE A 163 19.85 6.27 5.65
C PHE A 163 20.06 5.24 4.54
N GLU A 164 20.19 3.97 4.89
CA GLU A 164 20.22 2.86 3.92
C GLU A 164 18.87 2.63 3.26
N TYR A 165 17.80 2.95 3.99
CA TYR A 165 16.42 2.74 3.61
C TYR A 165 15.57 3.80 4.31
N ALA A 166 14.50 4.24 3.66
CA ALA A 166 13.54 5.18 4.25
C ALA A 166 12.14 4.96 3.66
N LEU A 167 11.13 4.93 4.52
CA LEU A 167 9.72 4.93 4.10
C LEU A 167 9.12 6.34 4.21
N PRO A 168 8.01 6.61 3.50
CA PRO A 168 7.24 7.84 3.71
C PRO A 168 6.84 8.02 5.18
N PHE A 169 6.71 9.28 5.63
CA PHE A 169 6.24 9.57 6.97
C PHE A 169 4.79 9.10 7.17
N SER A 170 4.53 8.53 8.35
CA SER A 170 3.20 8.11 8.78
C SER A 170 3.10 8.23 10.30
N ASP A 171 2.01 8.80 10.79
CA ASP A 171 1.81 9.17 12.19
C ASP A 171 3.00 9.96 12.77
N GLY A 172 3.54 10.91 12.01
CA GLY A 172 4.64 11.79 12.44
C GLY A 172 6.03 11.17 12.41
N LEU A 173 6.18 9.89 12.07
CA LEU A 173 7.45 9.17 12.09
C LEU A 173 7.74 8.50 10.73
N SER A 174 9.01 8.37 10.39
CA SER A 174 9.47 7.60 9.23
C SER A 174 10.35 6.45 9.69
N LEU A 175 10.10 5.26 9.16
CA LEU A 175 10.98 4.10 9.31
C LEU A 175 12.25 4.33 8.49
N VAL A 176 13.41 4.20 9.14
CA VAL A 176 14.72 4.30 8.50
C VAL A 176 15.61 3.11 8.83
N GLY A 177 16.42 2.70 7.85
CA GLY A 177 17.43 1.65 8.00
C GLY A 177 18.83 2.24 8.19
N MET A 178 19.56 1.75 9.19
CA MET A 178 20.97 2.08 9.43
C MET A 178 21.71 0.91 10.06
N GLY A 179 22.85 0.52 9.49
CA GLY A 179 23.69 -0.54 10.04
C GLY A 179 22.98 -1.89 10.08
N GLY A 180 22.12 -2.15 9.08
CA GLY A 180 21.34 -3.38 8.99
C GLY A 180 20.21 -3.54 10.02
N ARG A 181 19.86 -2.47 10.76
CA ARG A 181 18.70 -2.44 11.66
C ARG A 181 17.77 -1.28 11.35
N TYR A 182 16.55 -1.38 11.85
CA TYR A 182 15.52 -0.37 11.65
C TYR A 182 15.24 0.44 12.92
N GLY A 183 15.05 1.74 12.72
CA GLY A 183 14.65 2.71 13.72
C GLY A 183 13.70 3.76 13.11
N TYR A 184 13.43 4.84 13.85
CA TYR A 184 12.46 5.86 13.44
C TYR A 184 12.96 7.26 13.69
N ILE A 185 12.68 8.15 12.74
CA ILE A 185 12.98 9.58 12.82
C ILE A 185 11.70 10.42 12.83
N ASP A 186 11.79 11.61 13.39
CA ASP A 186 10.79 12.66 13.20
C ASP A 186 11.01 13.44 11.89
N ARG A 187 10.13 14.41 11.61
CA ARG A 187 10.17 15.26 10.40
C ARG A 187 11.34 16.25 10.38
N GLN A 188 12.10 16.37 11.46
CA GLN A 188 13.34 17.14 11.52
C GLN A 188 14.56 16.24 11.26
N GLY A 189 14.36 14.93 11.08
CA GLY A 189 15.43 13.96 10.90
C GLY A 189 16.08 13.51 12.20
N LYS A 190 15.51 13.88 13.36
CA LYS A 190 16.03 13.45 14.65
C LYS A 190 15.55 12.03 14.95
N MET A 191 16.46 11.19 15.43
CA MET A 191 16.12 9.85 15.90
C MET A 191 15.16 9.94 17.09
N VAL A 192 13.98 9.33 16.93
CA VAL A 192 12.99 9.11 18.00
C VAL A 192 13.18 7.71 18.59
N ILE A 193 13.45 6.73 17.73
CA ILE A 193 13.75 5.35 18.13
C ILE A 193 15.03 4.92 17.43
N ASN A 194 16.08 4.66 18.20
CA ASN A 194 17.36 4.22 17.65
C ASN A 194 17.22 2.88 16.90
N PRO A 195 18.05 2.61 15.88
CA PRO A 195 17.98 1.36 15.13
C PRO A 195 18.24 0.17 16.05
N GLN A 196 17.24 -0.69 16.18
CA GLN A 196 17.32 -1.85 17.08
C GLN A 196 16.53 -3.06 16.59
N PHE A 197 15.58 -2.86 15.67
CA PHE A 197 14.72 -3.92 15.16
C PHE A 197 15.33 -4.61 13.94
N ASP A 198 15.06 -5.91 13.82
CA ASP A 198 15.48 -6.72 12.67
C ASP A 198 14.69 -6.29 11.42
N GLU A 199 13.39 -6.04 11.59
CA GLU A 199 12.46 -5.50 10.61
C GLU A 199 11.39 -4.68 11.35
N ALA A 200 10.76 -3.71 10.70
CA ALA A 200 9.58 -3.06 11.24
C ALA A 200 8.72 -2.43 10.14
N SER A 201 7.48 -2.08 10.45
CA SER A 201 6.56 -1.38 9.56
C SER A 201 6.52 0.12 9.83
N SER A 202 5.92 0.89 8.93
CA SER A 202 5.47 2.26 9.23
C SER A 202 4.51 2.26 10.43
N PHE A 203 4.46 3.39 11.14
CA PHE A 203 3.43 3.63 12.15
C PHE A 203 2.09 3.86 11.48
N PHE A 204 1.06 3.21 12.01
CA PHE A 204 -0.32 3.44 11.63
C PHE A 204 -1.20 3.22 12.85
N GLU A 205 -2.16 4.11 13.08
CA GLU A 205 -3.07 4.01 14.22
C GLU A 205 -2.31 3.92 15.57
N ASP A 206 -1.22 4.69 15.70
CA ASP A 206 -0.33 4.77 16.88
C ASP A 206 0.47 3.49 17.21
N ARG A 207 0.60 2.56 16.26
CA ARG A 207 1.36 1.32 16.43
C ARG A 207 2.21 1.03 15.20
N ALA A 208 3.35 0.38 15.41
CA ALA A 208 4.12 -0.25 14.34
C ALA A 208 4.37 -1.72 14.68
N ALA A 209 4.28 -2.59 13.69
CA ALA A 209 4.75 -3.96 13.83
C ALA A 209 6.28 -3.93 13.81
N ALA A 210 6.92 -4.58 14.78
CA ALA A 210 8.37 -4.65 14.85
C ALA A 210 8.82 -6.07 15.16
N ARG A 211 9.87 -6.50 14.47
CA ARG A 211 10.47 -7.82 14.60
C ARG A 211 11.75 -7.73 15.42
N LEU A 212 11.85 -8.59 16.43
CA LEU A 212 13.03 -8.71 17.27
C LEU A 212 13.26 -10.18 17.61
N ALA A 213 14.50 -10.65 17.43
CA ALA A 213 14.89 -12.04 17.67
C ALA A 213 14.00 -13.03 16.91
N GLY A 214 13.64 -12.67 15.67
CA GLY A 214 12.88 -13.53 14.76
C GLY A 214 11.37 -13.52 14.94
N LYS A 215 10.80 -12.91 15.99
CA LYS A 215 9.35 -12.82 16.24
C LYS A 215 8.83 -11.39 16.12
N TRP A 216 7.56 -11.27 15.76
CA TRP A 216 6.87 -10.00 15.62
C TRP A 216 6.08 -9.63 16.88
N GLY A 217 6.14 -8.36 17.24
CA GLY A 217 5.31 -7.69 18.24
C GLY A 217 4.87 -6.32 17.73
N TYR A 218 4.34 -5.48 18.62
CA TYR A 218 3.94 -4.11 18.28
C TYR A 218 4.48 -3.10 19.28
N ILE A 219 5.04 -2.03 18.74
CA ILE A 219 5.66 -0.94 19.51
C ILE A 219 4.77 0.30 19.55
N ASP A 220 4.92 1.09 20.61
CA ASP A 220 4.43 2.46 20.68
C ASP A 220 5.41 3.43 19.99
N ARG A 221 5.04 4.72 19.97
CA ARG A 221 5.84 5.80 19.34
C ARG A 221 7.17 6.09 20.05
N ASN A 222 7.39 5.51 21.24
CA ASN A 222 8.67 5.59 21.96
C ASN A 222 9.54 4.34 21.72
N GLY A 223 9.07 3.39 20.91
CA GLY A 223 9.79 2.16 20.59
C GLY A 223 9.62 1.07 21.64
N LYS A 224 8.74 1.25 22.63
CA LYS A 224 8.46 0.22 23.64
C LYS A 224 7.44 -0.76 23.09
N PHE A 225 7.69 -2.06 23.26
CA PHE A 225 6.69 -3.07 22.96
C PHE A 225 5.46 -2.92 23.86
N VAL A 226 4.32 -2.65 23.24
CA VAL A 226 2.98 -2.77 23.85
C VAL A 226 2.53 -4.22 23.79
N ILE A 227 2.87 -4.90 22.69
CA ILE A 227 2.66 -6.32 22.51
C ILE A 227 4.02 -6.94 22.26
N ASN A 228 4.50 -7.77 23.19
CA ASN A 228 5.82 -8.38 23.10
C ASN A 228 5.95 -9.26 21.86
N PRO A 229 7.18 -9.39 21.30
CA PRO A 229 7.46 -10.31 20.19
C PRO A 229 7.01 -11.73 20.50
N GLN A 230 6.01 -12.22 19.76
CA GLN A 230 5.45 -13.57 19.95
C GLN A 230 4.87 -14.16 18.65
N PHE A 231 4.56 -13.32 17.66
CA PHE A 231 3.93 -13.77 16.42
C PHE A 231 4.97 -14.18 15.37
N ASP A 232 4.59 -15.14 14.51
CA ASP A 232 5.39 -15.52 13.35
C ASP A 232 5.32 -14.47 12.23
N ARG A 233 4.19 -13.76 12.17
CA ARG A 233 3.90 -12.66 11.23
C ARG A 233 3.05 -11.61 11.91
N ALA A 234 3.23 -10.35 11.54
CA ALA A 234 2.37 -9.24 11.94
C ALA A 234 2.23 -8.26 10.76
N ARG A 235 1.05 -7.66 10.63
CA ARG A 235 0.81 -6.55 9.68
C ARG A 235 0.42 -5.29 10.44
N VAL A 236 0.39 -4.16 9.76
CA VAL A 236 -0.07 -2.89 10.34
C VAL A 236 -1.49 -3.03 10.89
N PHE A 237 -1.83 -2.20 11.88
CA PHE A 237 -3.22 -2.02 12.27
C PHE A 237 -4.00 -1.38 11.12
N SER A 238 -5.26 -1.76 10.99
CA SER A 238 -6.21 -1.11 10.12
C SER A 238 -7.60 -1.38 10.68
N ASP A 239 -8.43 -0.34 10.77
CA ASP A 239 -9.77 -0.45 11.34
C ASP A 239 -9.74 -0.95 12.81
N GLY A 240 -8.67 -0.64 13.55
CA GLY A 240 -8.49 -1.02 14.95
C GLY A 240 -7.99 -2.45 15.19
N LEU A 241 -7.79 -3.26 14.16
CA LEU A 241 -7.32 -4.65 14.26
C LEU A 241 -6.07 -4.87 13.41
N ALA A 242 -5.21 -5.79 13.82
CA ALA A 242 -4.03 -6.18 13.06
C ALA A 242 -3.99 -7.69 12.81
N LEU A 243 -3.65 -8.07 11.58
CA LEU A 243 -3.46 -9.47 11.19
C LEU A 243 -2.18 -9.99 11.84
N VAL A 244 -2.28 -11.12 12.53
CA VAL A 244 -1.13 -11.83 13.11
C VAL A 244 -1.11 -13.31 12.70
N GLY A 245 0.09 -13.86 12.57
CA GLY A 245 0.31 -15.28 12.27
C GLY A 245 0.87 -16.04 13.46
N VAL A 246 0.30 -17.21 13.74
CA VAL A 246 0.78 -18.15 14.77
C VAL A 246 0.62 -19.57 14.24
N GLY A 247 1.70 -20.34 14.21
CA GLY A 247 1.65 -21.76 13.84
C GLY A 247 1.16 -22.01 12.42
N GLY A 248 1.48 -21.10 11.49
CA GLY A 248 1.05 -21.18 10.09
C GLY A 248 -0.40 -20.79 9.81
N ARG A 249 -1.18 -20.43 10.84
CA ARG A 249 -2.54 -19.89 10.72
C ARG A 249 -2.54 -18.40 11.00
N VAL A 250 -3.55 -17.69 10.50
CA VAL A 250 -3.72 -16.25 10.75
C VAL A 250 -4.99 -15.93 11.53
N GLY A 251 -4.90 -14.90 12.36
CA GLY A 251 -5.95 -14.34 13.20
C GLY A 251 -5.77 -12.83 13.35
N PHE A 252 -6.50 -12.21 14.27
CA PHE A 252 -6.51 -10.76 14.45
C PHE A 252 -6.46 -10.36 15.92
N VAL A 253 -5.61 -9.38 16.23
CA VAL A 253 -5.46 -8.79 17.56
C VAL A 253 -5.90 -7.33 17.56
N ASP A 254 -6.34 -6.84 18.73
CA ASP A 254 -6.53 -5.41 18.96
C ASP A 254 -5.24 -4.71 19.41
N LYS A 255 -5.31 -3.38 19.61
CA LYS A 255 -4.16 -2.54 20.00
C LYS A 255 -3.57 -2.85 21.39
N SER A 256 -4.28 -3.61 22.22
CA SER A 256 -3.81 -4.11 23.52
C SER A 256 -3.12 -5.47 23.42
N GLY A 257 -3.25 -6.15 22.28
CA GLY A 257 -2.75 -7.51 22.06
C GLY A 257 -3.75 -8.60 22.39
N LYS A 258 -5.00 -8.24 22.73
CA LYS A 258 -6.07 -9.21 22.91
C LYS A 258 -6.39 -9.83 21.56
N MET A 259 -6.39 -11.17 21.51
CA MET A 259 -6.83 -11.90 20.33
C MET A 259 -8.34 -11.75 20.18
N ILE A 260 -8.78 -11.06 19.13
CA ILE A 260 -10.19 -10.88 18.79
C ILE A 260 -10.67 -12.05 17.93
N VAL A 261 -9.82 -12.48 17.01
CA VAL A 261 -10.08 -13.64 16.15
C VAL A 261 -8.90 -14.58 16.26
N SER A 262 -9.13 -15.75 16.87
CA SER A 262 -8.08 -16.76 17.05
C SER A 262 -7.49 -17.20 15.71
N PRO A 263 -6.19 -17.54 15.64
CA PRO A 263 -5.56 -18.04 14.42
C PRO A 263 -6.24 -19.32 13.92
N GLN A 264 -6.96 -19.21 12.81
CA GLN A 264 -7.75 -20.33 12.24
C GLN A 264 -7.77 -20.33 10.71
N PHE A 265 -7.53 -19.19 10.07
CA PHE A 265 -7.58 -19.07 8.61
C PHE A 265 -6.24 -19.45 7.98
N ASP A 266 -6.30 -19.92 6.73
CA ASP A 266 -5.11 -20.24 5.93
C ASP A 266 -4.36 -18.95 5.54
N LEU A 267 -5.13 -17.93 5.10
CA LEU A 267 -4.66 -16.60 4.73
C LEU A 267 -5.73 -15.57 5.08
N ALA A 268 -5.33 -14.30 5.18
CA ALA A 268 -6.24 -13.17 5.29
C ALA A 268 -5.57 -11.90 4.75
N SER A 269 -6.36 -10.86 4.50
CA SER A 269 -5.86 -9.48 4.34
C SER A 269 -6.36 -8.58 5.47
N ASP A 270 -5.89 -7.34 5.49
CA ASP A 270 -6.20 -6.38 6.54
C ASP A 270 -7.70 -6.02 6.54
N PHE A 271 -8.21 -5.60 7.69
CA PHE A 271 -9.53 -5.02 7.77
C PHE A 271 -9.59 -3.70 7.00
N SER A 272 -10.66 -3.51 6.25
CA SER A 272 -11.00 -2.25 5.62
C SER A 272 -12.52 -2.13 5.55
N SER A 273 -13.06 -0.96 5.86
CA SER A 273 -14.51 -0.70 5.81
C SER A 273 -15.31 -1.71 6.65
N GLY A 274 -14.74 -2.17 7.76
CA GLY A 274 -15.32 -3.09 8.74
C GLY A 274 -15.25 -4.57 8.39
N ARG A 275 -14.55 -4.95 7.31
CA ARG A 275 -14.48 -6.34 6.83
C ARG A 275 -13.06 -6.74 6.44
N ALA A 276 -12.73 -8.02 6.62
CA ALA A 276 -11.47 -8.59 6.17
C ALA A 276 -11.73 -9.80 5.26
N PRO A 277 -11.06 -9.92 4.10
CA PRO A 277 -11.09 -11.14 3.32
C PRO A 277 -10.27 -12.21 4.04
N VAL A 278 -10.81 -13.41 4.13
CA VAL A 278 -10.17 -14.57 4.76
C VAL A 278 -10.26 -15.78 3.85
N ARG A 279 -9.23 -16.61 3.86
CA ARG A 279 -9.16 -17.86 3.10
C ARG A 279 -9.28 -19.04 4.03
N MET A 280 -10.23 -19.93 3.73
CA MET A 280 -10.43 -21.18 4.45
C MET A 280 -10.86 -22.26 3.47
N GLY A 281 -10.19 -23.42 3.52
CA GLY A 281 -10.53 -24.54 2.64
C GLY A 281 -10.27 -24.21 1.16
N GLY A 282 -9.22 -23.43 0.90
CA GLY A 282 -8.80 -23.06 -0.45
C GLY A 282 -9.56 -21.88 -1.07
N ARG A 283 -10.71 -21.48 -0.53
CA ARG A 283 -11.55 -20.39 -1.06
C ARG A 283 -11.59 -19.18 -0.13
N TRP A 284 -11.90 -18.02 -0.71
CA TRP A 284 -12.00 -16.75 0.01
C TRP A 284 -13.44 -16.37 0.31
N GLY A 285 -13.63 -15.82 1.50
CA GLY A 285 -14.85 -15.18 1.99
C GLY A 285 -14.51 -13.93 2.79
N TYR A 286 -15.45 -13.42 3.57
CA TYR A 286 -15.25 -12.22 4.38
C TYR A 286 -15.79 -12.39 5.80
N ILE A 287 -15.06 -11.85 6.77
CA ILE A 287 -15.47 -11.74 8.17
C ILE A 287 -15.74 -10.28 8.56
N ASP A 288 -16.55 -10.11 9.60
CA ASP A 288 -16.64 -8.84 10.34
C ASP A 288 -15.55 -8.73 11.43
N LYS A 289 -15.55 -7.61 12.15
CA LYS A 289 -14.58 -7.33 13.23
C LYS A 289 -14.67 -8.26 14.44
N THR A 290 -15.75 -9.03 14.57
CA THR A 290 -15.89 -10.07 15.61
C THR A 290 -15.33 -11.42 15.16
N GLY A 291 -14.99 -11.56 13.89
CA GLY A 291 -14.54 -12.82 13.29
C GLY A 291 -15.66 -13.67 12.72
N GLN A 292 -16.91 -13.21 12.74
CA GLN A 292 -18.03 -13.94 12.16
C GLN A 292 -18.02 -13.82 10.63
N MET A 293 -18.30 -14.93 9.95
CA MET A 293 -18.44 -14.94 8.49
C MET A 293 -19.65 -14.11 8.07
N VAL A 294 -19.41 -13.09 7.26
CA VAL A 294 -20.47 -12.26 6.64
C VAL A 294 -20.65 -12.58 5.17
N ILE A 295 -19.65 -13.21 4.54
CA ILE A 295 -19.74 -13.82 3.21
C ILE A 295 -18.96 -15.13 3.29
N ASN A 296 -19.64 -16.28 3.10
CA ASN A 296 -19.01 -17.59 3.18
C ASN A 296 -17.93 -17.78 2.10
N PRO A 297 -16.92 -18.64 2.33
CA PRO A 297 -15.84 -18.87 1.36
C PRO A 297 -16.40 -19.44 0.05
N GLN A 298 -16.27 -18.66 -1.03
CA GLN A 298 -16.82 -19.01 -2.34
C GLN A 298 -16.00 -18.47 -3.52
N PHE A 299 -15.05 -17.55 -3.28
CA PHE A 299 -14.24 -16.93 -4.32
C PHE A 299 -12.86 -17.58 -4.44
N ASP A 300 -12.24 -17.46 -5.61
CA ASP A 300 -10.88 -17.96 -5.87
C ASP A 300 -9.82 -16.99 -5.30
N ASP A 301 -10.11 -15.68 -5.33
CA ASP A 301 -9.37 -14.61 -4.65
C ASP A 301 -10.31 -13.48 -4.19
N ALA A 302 -9.88 -12.72 -3.19
CA ALA A 302 -10.65 -11.63 -2.60
C ALA A 302 -9.74 -10.52 -2.06
N ARG A 303 -10.03 -9.27 -2.47
CA ARG A 303 -9.34 -8.08 -1.96
C ARG A 303 -10.18 -7.38 -0.88
N PRO A 304 -9.56 -6.53 -0.04
CA PRO A 304 -10.28 -5.75 0.96
C PRO A 304 -11.40 -4.90 0.34
N PHE A 305 -12.47 -4.68 1.10
CA PHE A 305 -13.51 -3.73 0.73
C PHE A 305 -12.92 -2.33 0.64
N SER A 306 -13.41 -1.57 -0.33
CA SER A 306 -13.23 -0.13 -0.36
C SER A 306 -14.60 0.53 -0.38
N ILE A 307 -14.96 1.15 0.73
CA ILE A 307 -16.31 1.66 0.99
C ILE A 307 -17.32 0.50 0.92
N ASP A 308 -17.96 0.26 -0.22
CA ASP A 308 -19.08 -0.69 -0.33
C ASP A 308 -18.82 -1.87 -1.26
N LEU A 309 -17.80 -1.79 -2.13
CA LEU A 309 -17.47 -2.86 -3.05
C LEU A 309 -16.13 -3.51 -2.70
N ALA A 310 -16.04 -4.80 -2.97
CA ALA A 310 -14.79 -5.54 -2.91
C ALA A 310 -14.50 -6.24 -4.24
N PRO A 311 -13.25 -6.17 -4.74
CA PRO A 311 -12.83 -6.98 -5.88
C PRO A 311 -12.73 -8.44 -5.46
N VAL A 312 -13.33 -9.33 -6.24
CA VAL A 312 -13.25 -10.79 -6.06
C VAL A 312 -12.95 -11.46 -7.39
N GLU A 313 -12.25 -12.58 -7.33
CA GLU A 313 -11.94 -13.42 -8.49
C GLU A 313 -12.77 -14.69 -8.47
N LEU A 314 -13.30 -15.05 -9.64
CA LEU A 314 -13.99 -16.32 -9.87
C LEU A 314 -13.66 -16.80 -11.29
N GLY A 315 -13.14 -18.01 -11.42
CA GLY A 315 -12.81 -18.60 -12.72
C GLY A 315 -11.79 -17.77 -13.53
N SER A 316 -10.76 -17.24 -12.85
CA SER A 316 -9.71 -16.38 -13.42
C SER A 316 -10.16 -15.00 -13.89
N SER A 317 -11.38 -14.58 -13.57
CA SER A 317 -11.91 -13.25 -13.93
C SER A 317 -12.25 -12.46 -12.67
N TRP A 318 -12.00 -11.15 -12.71
CA TRP A 318 -12.27 -10.23 -11.59
C TRP A 318 -13.63 -9.56 -11.75
N GLY A 319 -14.39 -9.52 -10.66
CA GLY A 319 -15.65 -8.77 -10.53
C GLY A 319 -15.68 -7.97 -9.23
N TYR A 320 -16.82 -7.31 -8.98
CA TYR A 320 -17.08 -6.58 -7.75
C TYR A 320 -18.32 -7.12 -7.06
N VAL A 321 -18.21 -7.36 -5.76
CA VAL A 321 -19.33 -7.70 -4.90
C VAL A 321 -19.63 -6.59 -3.90
N ASN A 322 -20.90 -6.44 -3.54
CA ASN A 322 -21.31 -5.58 -2.44
C ASN A 322 -21.10 -6.26 -1.07
N ARG A 323 -21.45 -5.54 0.01
CA ARG A 323 -21.39 -6.05 1.39
C ARG A 323 -22.25 -7.29 1.67
N ALA A 324 -23.21 -7.65 0.81
CA ALA A 324 -23.97 -8.89 0.92
C ALA A 324 -23.35 -10.04 0.11
N GLY A 325 -22.22 -9.81 -0.57
CA GLY A 325 -21.57 -10.79 -1.44
C GLY A 325 -22.24 -10.95 -2.81
N LYS A 326 -23.19 -10.07 -3.17
CA LYS A 326 -23.84 -10.08 -4.48
C LYS A 326 -22.98 -9.32 -5.48
N PHE A 327 -22.83 -9.86 -6.69
CA PHE A 327 -22.13 -9.18 -7.76
C PHE A 327 -22.86 -7.89 -8.16
N ILE A 328 -22.09 -6.81 -8.18
CA ILE A 328 -22.43 -5.51 -8.74
C ILE A 328 -21.78 -5.34 -10.13
N TRP A 329 -20.63 -5.97 -10.32
CA TRP A 329 -19.99 -6.15 -11.62
C TRP A 329 -19.58 -7.61 -11.74
N ASN A 330 -20.09 -8.31 -12.75
CA ASN A 330 -19.78 -9.72 -12.94
C ASN A 330 -18.33 -9.91 -13.40
N PRO A 331 -17.69 -11.04 -13.02
CA PRO A 331 -16.40 -11.42 -13.58
C PRO A 331 -16.49 -11.49 -15.10
N THR A 332 -15.73 -10.64 -15.78
CA THR A 332 -15.66 -10.59 -17.24
C THR A 332 -14.25 -10.88 -17.70
N ALA A 333 -14.11 -11.69 -18.75
CA ALA A 333 -12.85 -11.95 -19.43
C ALA A 333 -12.31 -10.70 -20.16
#